data_AF-A0A7C2VS30-F1
#
_entry.id   AF-A0A7C2VS30-F1
#
_cell.length_a   1.000
_cell.length_b   1.000
_cell.length_c   1.000
_cell.angle_alpha   90.00
_cell.angle_beta   90.00
_cell.angle_gamma   90.00
#
_symmetry.space_group_name_H-M   'P 1'
#
loop_
_entity.id
_entity.type
_entity.pdbx_description
1 polymer ?
#
loop_
_entity_poly.entity_id
_entity_poly.type
_entity_poly.pdbx_seq_one_letter_code
_entity_poly.pdbx_strand_id
1 'polypeptide(L)' 'MEKVYRLLARQIIEDYRIERGICVEIGSGDGKLGLELARLTELHIYMVDINCDALRRALRNAHEANLSGRITV' A
#
# COMPACT_ATOMS: atom_id res chain seq x y z
N MET A 1 15.46 -2.32 -4.16
CA MET A 1 14.45 -2.90 -3.24
C MET A 1 13.03 -2.82 -3.77
N GLU A 2 12.66 -1.84 -4.62
CA GLU A 2 11.30 -1.70 -5.19
C GLU A 2 10.73 -2.98 -5.84
N LYS A 3 11.59 -3.77 -6.51
CA LYS A 3 11.20 -5.04 -7.14
C LYS A 3 10.59 -6.05 -6.17
N VAL A 4 10.99 -6.06 -4.90
CA VAL A 4 10.50 -7.04 -3.90
C VAL A 4 9.02 -6.80 -3.58
N TYR A 5 8.64 -5.54 -3.35
CA TYR A 5 7.26 -5.18 -2.99
C TYR A 5 6.27 -5.43 -4.13
N ARG A 6 6.69 -5.19 -5.38
CA ARG A 6 5.86 -5.51 -6.54
C ARG A 6 5.60 -7.01 -6.68
N LEU A 7 6.64 -7.83 -6.51
CA LEU A 7 6.50 -9.29 -6.57
C LEU A 7 5.60 -9.79 -5.44
N LEU A 8 5.80 -9.28 -4.23
CA LEU A 8 4.98 -9.63 -3.07
C LEU A 8 3.51 -9.22 -3.26
N ALA A 9 3.24 -8.02 -3.79
CA ALA A 9 1.88 -7.57 -4.08
C ALA A 9 1.18 -8.49 -5.09
N ARG A 10 1.88 -8.91 -6.16
CA ARG A 10 1.34 -9.88 -7.12
C ARG A 10 1.04 -11.22 -6.48
N GLN A 11 1.97 -11.74 -5.68
CA GLN A 11 1.77 -13.00 -4.98
C GLN A 11 0.54 -12.95 -4.06
N ILE A 12 0.36 -11.86 -3.30
CA ILE A 12 -0.83 -11.68 -2.44
C ILE A 12 -2.13 -11.71 -3.27
N ILE A 13 -2.16 -11.02 -4.41
CA ILE A 13 -3.35 -10.97 -5.27
C ILE A 13 -3.64 -12.36 -5.85
N GLU A 14 -2.60 -13.08 -6.31
CA GLU A 14 -2.72 -14.42 -6.87
C GLU A 14 -3.21 -15.46 -5.84
N ASP A 15 -2.67 -15.40 -4.62
CA ASP A 15 -2.96 -16.35 -3.54
C ASP A 15 -4.38 -16.15 -2.97
N TYR A 16 -4.79 -14.90 -2.73
CA TYR A 16 -6.04 -14.60 -2.01
C TYR A 16 -7.18 -14.15 -2.92
N ARG A 17 -6.88 -13.65 -4.12
CA ARG A 17 -7.86 -13.17 -5.11
C ARG A 17 -8.80 -12.08 -4.58
N ILE A 18 -8.32 -11.27 -3.63
CA ILE A 18 -9.04 -10.13 -3.09
C ILE A 18 -8.53 -8.88 -3.79
N GLU A 19 -9.37 -8.32 -4.66
CA GLU A 19 -9.00 -7.18 -5.51
C GLU A 19 -9.84 -5.93 -5.25
N ARG A 20 -10.80 -5.96 -4.31
CA ARG A 20 -11.66 -4.81 -3.99
C ARG A 20 -12.08 -4.82 -2.52
N GLY A 21 -12.38 -3.65 -1.98
CA GLY A 21 -12.74 -3.46 -0.57
C GLY A 21 -11.65 -2.75 0.23
N ILE A 22 -11.45 -3.15 1.49
CA ILE A 22 -10.54 -2.50 2.42
C ILE A 22 -9.39 -3.45 2.77
N CYS A 23 -8.16 -2.95 2.70
CA CYS A 23 -6.97 -3.63 3.20
C CYS A 23 -6.37 -2.81 4.34
N VAL A 24 -5.96 -3.48 5.42
CA VAL A 24 -5.25 -2.84 6.54
C VAL A 24 -3.82 -3.38 6.54
N GLU A 25 -2.86 -2.50 6.28
CA GLU A 25 -1.42 -2.81 6.26
C GLU A 25 -0.80 -2.36 7.58
N ILE A 26 -0.40 -3.31 8.43
CA ILE A 26 0.23 -3.05 9.72
C ILE A 26 1.76 -3.10 9.56
N GLY A 27 2.46 -2.08 10.04
CA GLY A 27 3.90 -1.91 9.81
C GLY A 27 4.18 -1.43 8.39
N SER A 28 3.37 -0.50 7.88
CA SER A 28 3.41 -0.05 6.49
C SER A 28 4.68 0.71 6.10
N GLY A 29 5.46 1.21 7.07
CA GLY A 29 6.65 2.01 6.82
C GLY A 29 6.34 3.21 5.93
N ASP A 30 7.11 3.37 4.84
CA ASP A 30 6.88 4.40 3.82
C ASP A 30 5.91 3.96 2.70
N GLY A 31 5.10 2.93 2.95
CA GLY A 31 3.95 2.53 2.13
C GLY A 31 4.28 1.70 0.89
N LYS A 32 5.49 1.15 0.76
CA LYS A 32 5.91 0.47 -0.49
C LYS A 32 5.01 -0.69 -0.91
N LEU A 33 4.56 -1.54 0.02
CA LEU A 33 3.68 -2.67 -0.33
C LEU A 33 2.26 -2.20 -0.61
N GLY A 34 1.67 -1.42 0.30
CA GLY A 34 0.31 -0.88 0.12
C GLY A 34 0.14 -0.07 -1.17
N LEU A 35 1.15 0.70 -1.58
CA LEU A 35 1.11 1.41 -2.86
C LEU A 35 1.08 0.44 -4.05
N GLU A 36 1.89 -0.62 -4.05
CA GLU A 36 1.85 -1.62 -5.14
C GLU A 36 0.51 -2.38 -5.14
N LEU A 37 -0.05 -2.71 -3.96
CA LEU A 37 -1.38 -3.31 -3.85
C LEU A 37 -2.46 -2.38 -4.40
N ALA A 38 -2.41 -1.09 -4.03
CA ALA A 38 -3.33 -0.09 -4.56
C ALA A 38 -3.20 0.02 -6.08
N ARG A 39 -2.00 0.00 -6.67
CA ARG A 39 -1.82 0.05 -8.14
C ARG A 39 -2.46 -1.13 -8.87
N LEU A 40 -2.43 -2.32 -8.27
CA LEU A 40 -2.80 -3.58 -8.91
C LEU A 40 -4.25 -4.02 -8.63
N THR A 41 -4.94 -3.35 -7.71
CA THR A 41 -6.30 -3.71 -7.27
C THR A 41 -7.19 -2.47 -7.20
N GLU A 42 -8.45 -2.64 -6.80
CA GLU A 42 -9.40 -1.60 -6.39
C GLU A 42 -9.50 -1.46 -4.86
N LEU A 43 -8.53 -1.98 -4.10
CA LEU A 43 -8.50 -1.84 -2.65
C LEU A 43 -8.29 -0.39 -2.22
N HIS A 44 -8.94 0.00 -1.13
CA HIS A 44 -8.57 1.14 -0.31
C HIS A 44 -7.66 0.66 0.82
N ILE A 45 -6.47 1.24 0.93
CA ILE A 45 -5.45 0.78 1.87
C ILE A 45 -5.41 1.71 3.08
N TYR A 46 -5.60 1.14 4.27
CA TYR A 46 -5.31 1.80 5.55
C TYR A 46 -3.93 1.37 6.02
N MET A 47 -3.01 2.32 6.08
CA MET A 47 -1.61 2.13 6.46
C MET A 47 -1.42 2.49 7.92
N VAL A 48 -1.02 1.53 8.73
CA VAL A 48 -0.83 1.70 10.17
C VAL A 48 0.63 1.45 10.50
N ASP A 49 1.29 2.45 11.08
CA ASP A 49 2.66 2.32 11.55
C ASP A 49 2.89 3.12 12.84
N ILE A 50 3.76 2.63 13.71
CA ILE A 50 4.15 3.34 14.95
C ILE A 50 4.99 4.58 14.64
N ASN A 51 5.68 4.60 13.50
CA ASN A 51 6.53 5.69 13.08
C ASN A 51 5.76 6.72 12.23
N CYS A 52 5.33 7.81 12.86
CA CYS A 52 4.63 8.91 12.19
C CYS A 52 5.41 9.51 11.02
N ASP A 53 6.74 9.58 11.07
CA ASP A 53 7.54 10.08 9.96
C ASP A 53 7.52 9.13 8.76
N ALA A 54 7.41 7.82 9.02
CA ALA A 54 7.22 6.84 7.95
C ALA A 54 5.86 7.04 7.27
N LEU A 55 4.78 7.24 8.03
CA LEU A 55 3.45 7.54 7.48
C LEU A 55 3.41 8.87 6.69
N ARG A 56 4.11 9.91 7.15
CA ARG A 56 4.27 11.16 6.37
C ARG A 56 4.94 10.91 5.03
N ARG A 57 5.96 10.05 4.98
CA ARG A 57 6.59 9.63 3.72
C ARG A 57 5.63 8.79 2.87
N ALA A 58 4.87 7.89 3.48
CA ALA A 58 3.86 7.09 2.78
C ALA A 58 2.79 7.97 2.10
N LEU A 59 2.26 8.99 2.79
CA LEU A 59 1.32 9.95 2.20
C LEU A 59 1.92 10.72 1.02
N ARG A 60 3.17 11.18 1.15
CA ARG A 60 3.86 11.86 0.03
C ARG A 60 4.05 10.91 -1.16
N ASN A 61 4.48 9.68 -0.90
CA ASN A 61 4.65 8.65 -1.94
C ASN A 61 3.30 8.32 -2.61
N ALA A 62 2.20 8.27 -1.84
CA ALA A 62 0.84 8.09 -2.38
C ALA A 62 0.42 9.25 -3.29
N HIS A 63 0.74 10.48 -2.89
CA HIS A 63 0.48 11.67 -3.71
C HIS A 63 1.29 11.64 -5.01
N GLU A 64 2.59 11.40 -4.94
CA GLU A 64 3.47 11.27 -6.12
C GLU A 64 3.01 10.13 -7.06
N ALA A 65 2.40 9.09 -6.50
CA ALA A 65 1.85 7.95 -7.24
C ALA A 65 0.45 8.19 -7.82
N ASN A 66 -0.20 9.33 -7.56
CA ASN A 66 -1.62 9.61 -7.86
C ASN A 66 -2.59 8.61 -7.21
N LEU A 67 -2.28 8.15 -6.00
CA LEU A 67 -3.07 7.18 -5.23
C LEU A 67 -3.68 7.76 -3.96
N SER A 68 -3.57 9.06 -3.71
CA SER A 68 -4.10 9.70 -2.48
C SER A 68 -5.57 9.39 -2.19
N GLY A 69 -6.40 9.19 -3.22
CA GLY A 69 -7.82 8.83 -3.04
C GLY A 69 -8.07 7.41 -2.55
N ARG A 70 -7.03 6.56 -2.50
CA ARG A 70 -7.13 5.14 -2.12
C ARG A 70 -6.23 4.76 -0.95
N ILE A 71 -5.59 5.74 -0.32
CA ILE A 71 -4.68 5.54 0.82
C ILE A 71 -5.15 6.39 2.00
N THR A 72 -5.22 5.78 3.17
CA THR A 72 -5.42 6.45 4.47
C THR A 72 -4.31 6.02 5.42
N VAL A 73 -3.77 6.94 6.21
CA VAL A 73 -2.78 6.67 7.27
C VAL A 73 -3.35 7.05 8.63
#